data_AF-A0A1Q7ART1-F1
#
_entry.id   AF-A0A1Q7ART1-F1
#
_cell.length_a   1.000
_cell.length_b   1.000
_cell.length_c   1.000
_cell.angle_alpha   90.00
_cell.angle_beta   90.00
_cell.angle_gamma   90.00
#
_symmetry.space_group_name_H-M   'P 1'
#
loop_
_entity.id
_entity.type
_entity.pdbx_description
1 polymer ?
#
loop_
_entity_poly.entity_id
_entity_poly.type
_entity_poly.pdbx_seq_one_letter_code
_entity_poly.pdbx_strand_id
1 'polypeptide(L)'
;MLLLLLIWLPGGTTQRDVDLPGLVSFGEVPAAVAGAGDPDPAGDEAAVLSPAQLQRTVAQHRELPDAGRAQLDGLLDALTGPARGYLLKAFAAGHSLAELTVFAHAIAGRDANWLRTRLNPIDPHEPGLVHFRGYLIRQYDGTSCGSTAIVVAHAITDPIFALQLTTGGGPDARDDTGERFLARLKAEEHRVHGATNFVWPQLLGTPPWGVRDQMNQAAVGGGGRYQWTMVQGWIPGAADAVLRQALLAVGHGYPVPVLVGDLIPRHYVLLVGRTSAGALFYEPTSGAIVLISEDELRHRDFHALGLDRLVGAVLPMGPFSALDS
;
A
#
# COMPACT_ATOMS: atom_id res chain seq x y z
N MET A 1 -23.12 -66.64 3.28
CA MET A 1 -22.35 -65.40 3.50
C MET A 1 -23.32 -64.35 4.05
N LEU A 2 -23.43 -64.28 5.38
CA LEU A 2 -23.10 -63.12 6.26
C LEU A 2 -24.10 -61.93 6.12
N LEU A 3 -25.05 -61.75 7.07
CA LEU A 3 -25.07 -60.79 8.23
C LEU A 3 -25.22 -59.31 7.78
N LEU A 4 -25.91 -58.34 8.40
CA LEU A 4 -26.63 -58.03 9.67
C LEU A 4 -27.39 -56.69 9.36
N LEU A 5 -28.65 -56.47 9.74
CA LEU A 5 -29.13 -55.74 10.93
C LEU A 5 -28.50 -54.34 11.22
N LEU A 6 -29.29 -53.24 11.07
CA LEU A 6 -29.81 -52.37 12.16
C LEU A 6 -30.27 -50.99 11.66
N ILE A 7 -31.38 -50.52 12.25
CA ILE A 7 -32.02 -49.20 12.10
C ILE A 7 -31.72 -48.37 13.36
N TRP A 8 -31.30 -47.10 13.24
CA TRP A 8 -31.76 -45.96 14.08
C TRP A 8 -31.31 -44.58 13.52
N LEU A 9 -32.19 -43.58 13.62
CA LEU A 9 -32.13 -42.14 13.22
C LEU A 9 -31.49 -41.27 14.33
N PRO A 10 -31.52 -39.91 14.31
CA PRO A 10 -31.35 -38.86 13.28
C PRO A 10 -30.25 -37.84 13.69
N GLY A 11 -29.90 -36.88 12.83
CA GLY A 11 -29.19 -35.67 13.27
C GLY A 11 -28.17 -35.13 12.29
N GLY A 12 -28.64 -34.37 11.31
CA GLY A 12 -27.81 -33.49 10.50
C GLY A 12 -28.38 -32.10 10.61
N THR A 13 -27.83 -31.29 11.51
CA THR A 13 -27.99 -29.85 11.50
C THR A 13 -27.61 -29.34 10.12
N THR A 14 -28.58 -28.78 9.38
CA THR A 14 -28.31 -28.00 8.17
C THR A 14 -27.61 -26.71 8.58
N GLN A 15 -26.30 -26.81 8.75
CA GLN A 15 -25.40 -25.67 8.73
C GLN A 15 -25.40 -25.16 7.29
N ARG A 16 -25.96 -23.97 7.08
CA ARG A 16 -25.83 -23.26 5.81
C ARG A 16 -24.38 -22.87 5.69
N ASP A 17 -23.66 -23.54 4.81
CA ASP A 17 -22.34 -23.15 4.36
C ASP A 17 -22.39 -21.70 3.88
N VAL A 18 -21.54 -20.87 4.48
CA VAL A 18 -21.19 -19.56 3.95
C VAL A 18 -20.27 -19.83 2.76
N ASP A 19 -20.75 -19.55 1.56
CA ASP A 19 -20.09 -19.80 0.28
C ASP A 19 -18.94 -18.80 0.07
N LEU A 20 -17.79 -19.07 0.72
CA LEU A 20 -16.48 -18.46 0.44
C LEU A 20 -15.86 -18.73 -0.96
N PRO A 21 -16.29 -19.73 -1.78
CA PRO A 21 -15.79 -19.94 -3.15
C PRO A 21 -16.05 -18.83 -4.18
N GLY A 22 -16.94 -17.86 -3.92
CA GLY A 22 -17.28 -16.81 -4.89
C GLY A 22 -16.16 -15.78 -5.15
N LEU A 23 -15.27 -15.56 -4.17
CA LEU A 23 -14.12 -14.64 -4.29
C LEU A 23 -12.83 -15.37 -4.74
N VAL A 24 -12.83 -16.69 -4.73
CA VAL A 24 -11.62 -17.53 -4.85
C VAL A 24 -11.91 -18.85 -5.61
N SER A 25 -12.23 -18.74 -6.89
CA SER A 25 -11.83 -19.79 -7.84
C SER A 25 -10.32 -19.67 -8.06
N PHE A 26 -9.52 -20.45 -7.33
CA PHE A 26 -8.06 -20.51 -7.46
C PHE A 26 -7.56 -21.27 -8.71
N GLY A 27 -8.26 -21.10 -9.82
CA GLY A 27 -7.88 -21.57 -11.14
C GLY A 27 -8.24 -20.48 -12.13
N GLU A 28 -7.20 -19.90 -12.74
CA GLU A 28 -7.24 -18.71 -13.62
C GLU A 28 -7.43 -17.37 -12.90
N VAL A 29 -6.39 -16.52 -12.98
CA VAL A 29 -6.48 -15.10 -12.68
C VAL A 29 -7.56 -14.53 -13.61
N PRO A 30 -8.67 -13.96 -13.11
CA PRO A 30 -9.64 -13.33 -13.98
C PRO A 30 -8.93 -12.22 -14.75
N ALA A 31 -9.14 -12.15 -16.07
CA ALA A 31 -8.64 -11.10 -16.97
C ALA A 31 -9.25 -9.71 -16.67
N ALA A 32 -9.63 -9.43 -15.43
CA ALA A 32 -10.09 -8.15 -14.93
C ALA A 32 -8.91 -7.33 -14.36
N VAL A 33 -7.84 -7.20 -15.15
CA VAL A 33 -6.93 -6.04 -15.08
C VAL A 33 -6.97 -5.25 -16.40
N ALA A 34 -7.77 -5.71 -17.38
CA ALA A 34 -8.03 -4.98 -18.61
C ALA A 34 -9.35 -4.19 -18.47
N GLY A 35 -9.25 -2.97 -17.98
CA GLY A 35 -10.39 -2.06 -17.91
C GLY A 35 -10.19 -0.94 -16.92
N ALA A 36 -9.67 0.19 -17.40
CA ALA A 36 -9.79 1.47 -16.72
C ALA A 36 -11.29 1.83 -16.59
N GLY A 37 -11.90 1.38 -15.51
CA GLY A 37 -13.10 1.95 -14.92
C GLY A 37 -12.81 2.07 -13.44
N ASP A 38 -12.90 3.28 -12.88
CA ASP A 38 -12.63 3.56 -11.48
C ASP A 38 -13.25 2.48 -10.59
N PRO A 39 -12.44 1.71 -9.83
CA PRO A 39 -13.00 0.85 -8.81
C PRO A 39 -13.63 1.77 -7.77
N ASP A 40 -14.95 1.76 -7.64
CA ASP A 40 -15.65 2.48 -6.58
C ASP A 40 -15.17 1.91 -5.23
N PRO A 41 -14.33 2.65 -4.47
CA PRO A 41 -13.76 2.15 -3.24
C PRO A 41 -14.80 2.04 -2.11
N ALA A 42 -16.05 2.45 -2.36
CA ALA A 42 -17.13 2.42 -1.38
C ALA A 42 -17.91 1.09 -1.34
N GLY A 43 -17.76 0.21 -2.33
CA GLY A 43 -18.66 -0.94 -2.51
C GLY A 43 -18.03 -2.35 -2.52
N ASP A 44 -16.80 -2.50 -3.01
CA ASP A 44 -16.25 -3.84 -3.32
C ASP A 44 -15.09 -4.23 -2.40
N GLU A 45 -15.20 -5.41 -1.78
CA GLU A 45 -14.16 -6.03 -0.95
C GLU A 45 -12.85 -6.21 -1.73
N ALA A 46 -12.95 -6.50 -3.04
CA ALA A 46 -11.81 -6.67 -3.94
C ALA A 46 -11.11 -5.34 -4.30
N ALA A 47 -11.83 -4.21 -4.26
CA ALA A 47 -11.27 -2.90 -4.61
C ALA A 47 -10.24 -2.37 -3.59
N VAL A 48 -10.16 -2.99 -2.40
CA VAL A 48 -9.24 -2.57 -1.34
C VAL A 48 -7.81 -3.11 -1.53
N LEU A 49 -7.65 -4.27 -2.19
CA LEU A 49 -6.36 -4.93 -2.36
C LEU A 49 -5.78 -4.67 -3.74
N SER A 50 -4.49 -4.34 -3.79
CA SER A 50 -3.73 -4.36 -5.03
C SER A 50 -3.44 -5.78 -5.52
N PRO A 51 -3.05 -5.97 -6.81
CA PRO A 51 -2.66 -7.28 -7.32
C PRO A 51 -1.58 -7.97 -6.49
N ALA A 52 -0.57 -7.23 -6.04
CA ALA A 52 0.48 -7.78 -5.19
C ALA A 52 -0.01 -8.12 -3.78
N GLN A 53 -0.92 -7.32 -3.21
CA GLN A 53 -1.52 -7.63 -1.91
C GLN A 53 -2.32 -8.92 -1.99
N LEU A 54 -3.14 -9.09 -3.03
CA LEU A 54 -3.89 -10.32 -3.27
C LEU A 54 -2.94 -11.52 -3.41
N GLN A 55 -1.89 -11.42 -4.22
CA GLN A 55 -0.91 -12.50 -4.38
C GLN A 55 -0.26 -12.88 -3.04
N ARG A 56 0.09 -11.89 -2.20
CA ARG A 56 0.68 -12.13 -0.88
C ARG A 56 -0.31 -12.75 0.09
N THR A 57 -1.54 -12.26 0.14
CA THR A 57 -2.63 -12.86 0.94
C THR A 57 -2.74 -14.35 0.64
N VAL A 58 -2.74 -14.73 -0.64
CA VAL A 58 -2.85 -16.13 -1.07
C VAL A 58 -1.63 -16.95 -0.67
N ALA A 59 -0.42 -16.42 -0.87
CA ALA A 59 0.81 -17.09 -0.48
C ALA A 59 0.89 -17.32 1.05
N GLN A 60 0.66 -16.27 1.84
CA GLN A 60 0.68 -16.32 3.31
C GLN A 60 -0.42 -17.24 3.85
N HIS A 61 -1.63 -17.20 3.28
CA HIS A 61 -2.71 -18.09 3.69
C HIS A 61 -2.35 -19.57 3.49
N ARG A 62 -1.67 -19.92 2.39
CA ARG A 62 -1.21 -21.31 2.13
C ARG A 62 -0.16 -21.78 3.12
N GLU A 63 0.62 -20.87 3.68
CA GLU A 63 1.64 -21.16 4.70
C GLU A 63 1.06 -21.29 6.11
N LEU A 64 -0.18 -20.84 6.35
CA LEU A 64 -0.82 -20.97 7.65
C LEU A 64 -1.18 -22.44 7.98
N PRO A 65 -0.91 -22.90 9.22
CA PRO A 65 -1.49 -24.13 9.76
C PRO A 65 -3.03 -24.08 9.73
N ASP A 66 -3.70 -25.24 9.76
CA ASP A 66 -5.16 -25.32 9.71
C ASP A 66 -5.85 -24.46 10.79
N ALA A 67 -5.31 -24.47 12.02
CA ALA A 67 -5.82 -23.63 13.11
C ALA A 67 -5.67 -22.12 12.82
N GLY A 68 -4.59 -21.71 12.15
CA GLY A 68 -4.37 -20.32 11.75
C GLY A 68 -5.30 -19.89 10.63
N ARG A 69 -5.57 -20.78 9.65
CA ARG A 69 -6.57 -20.54 8.60
C ARG A 69 -7.97 -20.37 9.19
N ALA A 70 -8.39 -21.31 10.04
CA ALA A 70 -9.68 -21.22 10.74
C ALA A 70 -9.81 -19.94 11.59
N GLN A 71 -8.71 -19.47 12.21
CA GLN A 71 -8.73 -18.20 12.93
C GLN A 71 -8.93 -17.00 11.99
N LEU A 72 -8.22 -16.95 10.86
CA LEU A 72 -8.39 -15.88 9.87
C LEU A 72 -9.81 -15.87 9.27
N ASP A 73 -10.32 -17.05 8.91
CA ASP A 73 -11.69 -17.22 8.40
C ASP A 73 -12.73 -16.72 9.41
N GLY A 74 -12.58 -17.08 10.69
CA GLY A 74 -13.46 -16.60 11.75
C GLY A 74 -13.43 -15.07 11.93
N LEU A 75 -12.28 -14.41 11.71
CA LEU A 75 -12.19 -12.95 11.73
C LEU A 75 -12.92 -12.33 10.52
N LEU A 76 -12.80 -12.92 9.33
CA LEU A 76 -13.48 -12.45 8.12
C LEU A 76 -14.99 -12.62 8.22
N ASP A 77 -15.45 -13.74 8.77
CA ASP A 77 -16.88 -14.03 9.00
C ASP A 77 -17.53 -13.05 9.97
N ALA A 78 -16.76 -12.56 10.96
CA ALA A 78 -17.21 -11.55 11.91
C ALA A 78 -17.30 -10.12 11.33
N LEU A 79 -16.69 -9.88 10.16
CA LEU A 79 -16.70 -8.60 9.47
C LEU A 79 -17.69 -8.60 8.29
N THR A 80 -18.06 -7.41 7.82
CA THR A 80 -18.97 -7.22 6.68
C THR A 80 -18.45 -6.12 5.75
N GLY A 81 -18.78 -6.23 4.47
CA GLY A 81 -18.44 -5.23 3.45
C GLY A 81 -16.94 -4.91 3.38
N PRO A 82 -16.55 -3.63 3.17
CA PRO A 82 -15.15 -3.26 2.92
C PRO A 82 -14.21 -3.53 4.11
N ALA A 83 -14.73 -3.76 5.32
CA ALA A 83 -13.91 -4.11 6.48
C ALA A 83 -13.12 -5.42 6.26
N ARG A 84 -13.68 -6.39 5.53
CA ARG A 84 -12.99 -7.63 5.18
C ARG A 84 -11.79 -7.38 4.28
N GLY A 85 -11.95 -6.53 3.26
CA GLY A 85 -10.86 -6.11 2.38
C GLY A 85 -9.72 -5.45 3.16
N TYR A 86 -10.03 -4.59 4.14
CA TYR A 86 -9.00 -4.00 4.99
C TYR A 86 -8.31 -5.03 5.90
N LEU A 87 -9.03 -6.03 6.42
CA LEU A 87 -8.43 -7.11 7.19
C LEU A 87 -7.45 -7.94 6.32
N LEU A 88 -7.86 -8.28 5.10
CA LEU A 88 -7.00 -8.99 4.14
C LEU A 88 -5.80 -8.15 3.71
N LYS A 89 -5.97 -6.83 3.56
CA LYS A 89 -4.88 -5.88 3.28
C LYS A 89 -3.88 -5.82 4.44
N ALA A 90 -4.34 -5.81 5.69
CA ALA A 90 -3.48 -5.92 6.87
C ALA A 90 -2.74 -7.26 6.91
N PHE A 91 -3.41 -8.37 6.58
CA PHE A 91 -2.76 -9.67 6.48
C PHE A 91 -1.66 -9.66 5.40
N ALA A 92 -1.96 -9.12 4.22
CA ALA A 92 -1.01 -8.95 3.12
C ALA A 92 0.19 -8.05 3.45
N ALA A 93 0.05 -7.15 4.43
CA ALA A 93 1.13 -6.33 4.97
C ALA A 93 2.04 -7.10 5.96
N GLY A 94 1.67 -8.34 6.32
CA GLY A 94 2.48 -9.24 7.13
C GLY A 94 2.16 -9.23 8.62
N HIS A 95 1.00 -8.68 9.02
CA HIS A 95 0.60 -8.69 10.43
C HIS A 95 0.25 -10.09 10.93
N SER A 96 0.57 -10.33 12.20
CA SER A 96 0.25 -11.56 12.90
C SER A 96 -1.26 -11.72 13.13
N LEU A 97 -1.74 -12.95 13.27
CA LEU A 97 -3.15 -13.21 13.60
C LEU A 97 -3.61 -12.52 14.91
N ALA A 98 -2.69 -12.28 15.85
CA ALA A 98 -2.98 -11.54 17.08
C ALA A 98 -3.25 -10.05 16.80
N GLU A 99 -2.41 -9.40 15.98
CA GLU A 99 -2.63 -8.01 15.56
C GLU A 99 -3.90 -7.88 14.72
N LEU A 100 -4.15 -8.84 13.82
CA LEU A 100 -5.37 -8.90 13.01
C LEU A 100 -6.62 -9.04 13.87
N THR A 101 -6.56 -9.78 14.98
CA THR A 101 -7.68 -9.89 15.92
C THR A 101 -8.00 -8.54 16.56
N VAL A 102 -6.99 -7.79 17.00
CA VAL A 102 -7.16 -6.44 17.57
C VAL A 102 -7.71 -5.48 16.50
N PHE A 103 -7.16 -5.53 15.29
CA PHE A 103 -7.59 -4.69 14.19
C PHE A 103 -9.04 -4.97 13.76
N ALA A 104 -9.41 -6.25 13.60
CA ALA A 104 -10.78 -6.66 13.28
C ALA A 104 -11.78 -6.09 14.30
N HIS A 105 -11.46 -6.14 15.61
CA HIS A 105 -12.29 -5.55 16.65
C HIS A 105 -12.41 -4.02 16.51
N ALA A 106 -11.34 -3.32 16.12
CA ALA A 106 -11.37 -1.87 15.94
C ALA A 106 -12.26 -1.42 14.77
N ILE A 107 -12.28 -2.20 13.69
CA ILE A 107 -12.99 -1.88 12.44
C ILE A 107 -14.41 -2.48 12.36
N ALA A 108 -14.75 -3.43 13.24
CA ALA A 108 -16.07 -4.07 13.27
C ALA A 108 -17.20 -3.03 13.45
N GLY A 109 -18.23 -3.14 12.61
CA GLY A 109 -19.42 -2.29 12.66
C GLY A 109 -19.20 -0.83 12.22
N ARG A 110 -18.01 -0.48 11.71
CA ARG A 110 -17.74 0.85 11.17
C ARG A 110 -18.33 0.99 9.77
N ASP A 111 -18.83 2.17 9.44
CA ASP A 111 -19.34 2.45 8.11
C ASP A 111 -18.21 2.61 7.07
N ALA A 112 -18.56 2.49 5.79
CA ALA A 112 -17.61 2.55 4.69
C ALA A 112 -16.81 3.86 4.63
N ASN A 113 -17.43 4.99 4.98
CA ASN A 113 -16.73 6.28 4.98
C ASN A 113 -15.73 6.37 6.13
N TRP A 114 -16.07 5.87 7.33
CA TRP A 114 -15.13 5.76 8.44
C TRP A 114 -13.93 4.89 8.03
N LEU A 115 -14.18 3.71 7.46
CA LEU A 115 -13.13 2.80 7.03
C LEU A 115 -12.22 3.46 5.97
N ARG A 116 -12.81 3.99 4.89
CA ARG A 116 -12.07 4.66 3.81
C ARG A 116 -11.16 5.76 4.33
N THR A 117 -11.72 6.66 5.14
CA THR A 117 -10.97 7.85 5.58
C THR A 117 -9.90 7.57 6.62
N ARG A 118 -10.02 6.51 7.45
CA ARG A 118 -9.02 6.17 8.50
C ARG A 118 -7.99 5.14 8.02
N LEU A 119 -8.41 4.22 7.15
CA LEU A 119 -7.60 3.09 6.70
C LEU A 119 -7.00 3.31 5.30
N ASN A 120 -7.45 4.36 4.60
CA ASN A 120 -6.88 4.83 3.34
C ASN A 120 -6.84 6.38 3.30
N PRO A 121 -6.08 7.04 4.19
CA PRO A 121 -6.05 8.51 4.29
C PRO A 121 -5.40 9.19 3.07
N ILE A 122 -4.75 8.43 2.20
CA ILE A 122 -4.20 8.87 0.91
C ILE A 122 -4.80 7.97 -0.17
N ASP A 123 -5.59 8.52 -1.07
CA ASP A 123 -6.05 7.79 -2.25
C ASP A 123 -5.02 7.97 -3.39
N PRO A 124 -4.26 6.92 -3.77
CA PRO A 124 -3.20 7.04 -4.77
C PRO A 124 -3.73 7.26 -6.19
N HIS A 125 -5.05 7.21 -6.42
CA HIS A 125 -5.69 7.37 -7.72
C HIS A 125 -6.28 8.76 -7.95
N GLU A 126 -6.38 9.60 -6.91
CA GLU A 126 -6.96 10.95 -7.00
C GLU A 126 -5.86 12.03 -7.03
N PRO A 127 -5.63 12.72 -8.17
CA PRO A 127 -4.74 13.88 -8.22
C PRO A 127 -5.27 15.04 -7.37
N GLY A 128 -4.35 15.82 -6.78
CA GLY A 128 -4.68 17.01 -6.01
C GLY A 128 -4.05 17.01 -4.62
N LEU A 129 -4.44 18.00 -3.81
CA LEU A 129 -3.91 18.18 -2.46
C LEU A 129 -4.44 17.10 -1.51
N VAL A 130 -3.53 16.37 -0.87
CA VAL A 130 -3.85 15.32 0.07
C VAL A 130 -4.03 15.91 1.46
N HIS A 131 -5.24 15.80 2.00
CA HIS A 131 -5.58 16.31 3.32
C HIS A 131 -6.22 15.25 4.20
N PHE A 132 -5.90 15.32 5.49
CA PHE A 132 -6.66 14.63 6.51
C PHE A 132 -7.10 15.63 7.58
N ARG A 133 -8.42 15.70 7.81
CA ARG A 133 -9.04 16.58 8.81
C ARG A 133 -8.54 18.04 8.78
N GLY A 134 -8.40 18.60 7.57
CA GLY A 134 -8.00 20.00 7.36
C GLY A 134 -6.48 20.25 7.37
N TYR A 135 -5.67 19.21 7.53
CA TYR A 135 -4.21 19.30 7.46
C TYR A 135 -3.69 18.63 6.20
N LEU A 136 -2.77 19.30 5.50
CA LEU A 136 -2.02 18.71 4.40
C LEU A 136 -1.15 17.56 4.92
N ILE A 137 -1.17 16.45 4.21
CA ILE A 137 -0.17 15.40 4.35
C ILE A 137 0.99 15.84 3.46
N ARG A 138 1.98 16.50 4.06
CA ARG A 138 3.16 17.07 3.41
C ARG A 138 4.36 16.95 4.34
N GLN A 139 5.57 17.11 3.83
CA GLN A 139 6.76 17.24 4.64
C GLN A 139 6.66 18.53 5.48
N TYR A 140 6.89 18.42 6.78
CA TYR A 140 6.86 19.58 7.68
C TYR A 140 8.26 20.08 8.09
N ASP A 141 9.31 19.40 7.63
CA ASP A 141 10.70 19.80 7.72
C ASP A 141 11.31 19.88 6.30
N GLY A 142 12.25 20.80 6.07
CA GLY A 142 12.85 21.05 4.76
C GLY A 142 13.76 19.92 4.25
N THR A 143 13.98 18.88 5.06
CA THR A 143 14.84 17.73 4.73
C THR A 143 14.12 16.39 4.85
N SER A 144 12.80 16.39 5.07
CA SER A 144 12.01 15.18 5.31
C SER A 144 11.29 14.64 4.08
N CYS A 145 11.64 15.04 2.85
CA CYS A 145 10.96 14.55 1.64
C CYS A 145 11.03 13.03 1.51
N GLY A 146 12.21 12.44 1.75
CA GLY A 146 12.41 10.99 1.73
C GLY A 146 11.67 10.27 2.85
N SER A 147 11.70 10.80 4.08
CA SER A 147 10.96 10.20 5.19
C SER A 147 9.45 10.32 5.00
N THR A 148 8.95 11.45 4.51
CA THR A 148 7.53 11.65 4.20
C THR A 148 7.06 10.70 3.10
N ALA A 149 7.86 10.51 2.04
CA ALA A 149 7.55 9.53 1.00
C ALA A 149 7.44 8.10 1.56
N ILE A 150 8.32 7.71 2.50
CA ILE A 150 8.23 6.41 3.18
C ILE A 150 6.96 6.31 4.03
N VAL A 151 6.63 7.36 4.81
CA VAL A 151 5.43 7.37 5.66
C VAL A 151 4.17 7.22 4.81
N VAL A 152 4.09 7.92 3.68
CA VAL A 152 2.97 7.81 2.75
C VAL A 152 2.92 6.43 2.09
N ALA A 153 4.06 5.87 1.68
CA ALA A 153 4.10 4.51 1.14
C ALA A 153 3.59 3.47 2.15
N HIS A 154 3.94 3.62 3.43
CA HIS A 154 3.45 2.76 4.51
C HIS A 154 1.94 2.94 4.72
N ALA A 155 1.46 4.18 4.80
CA ALA A 155 0.03 4.48 4.99
C ALA A 155 -0.86 3.96 3.84
N ILE A 156 -0.36 3.97 2.60
CA ILE A 156 -1.09 3.41 1.44
C ILE A 156 -1.14 1.87 1.52
N THR A 157 -0.09 1.22 2.01
CA THR A 157 0.07 -0.24 1.93
C THR A 157 -0.42 -1.01 3.17
N ASP A 158 -0.48 -0.35 4.33
CA ASP A 158 -0.80 -0.97 5.62
C ASP A 158 -1.94 -0.19 6.33
N PRO A 159 -3.15 -0.78 6.43
CA PRO A 159 -4.29 -0.14 7.08
C PRO A 159 -4.20 -0.10 8.61
N ILE A 160 -3.39 -0.96 9.26
CA ILE A 160 -3.14 -0.88 10.71
C ILE A 160 -2.27 0.34 10.98
N PHE A 161 -1.22 0.56 10.18
CA PHE A 161 -0.43 1.78 10.28
C PHE A 161 -1.25 3.03 9.95
N ALA A 162 -2.08 2.99 8.92
CA ALA A 162 -3.00 4.09 8.59
C ALA A 162 -3.93 4.42 9.77
N LEU A 163 -4.49 3.39 10.43
CA LEU A 163 -5.29 3.56 11.65
C LEU A 163 -4.46 4.18 12.78
N GLN A 164 -3.24 3.70 13.01
CA GLN A 164 -2.33 4.26 14.01
C GLN A 164 -2.06 5.74 13.75
N LEU A 165 -1.81 6.12 12.50
CA LEU A 165 -1.52 7.48 12.10
C LEU A 165 -2.76 8.39 12.25
N THR A 166 -3.92 7.94 11.80
CA THR A 166 -5.16 8.72 11.79
C THR A 166 -5.83 8.81 13.15
N THR A 167 -5.81 7.75 13.95
CA THR A 167 -6.54 7.66 15.23
C THR A 167 -5.70 7.33 16.45
N GLY A 168 -4.41 6.99 16.30
CA GLY A 168 -3.57 6.54 17.42
C GLY A 168 -3.71 5.05 17.75
N GLY A 169 -4.37 4.26 16.89
CA GLY A 169 -4.46 2.79 17.01
C GLY A 169 -5.73 2.29 17.67
N GLY A 170 -6.58 3.18 18.14
CA GLY A 170 -7.88 2.85 18.72
C GLY A 170 -9.01 3.63 18.06
N PRO A 171 -10.26 3.16 18.17
CA PRO A 171 -11.41 3.88 17.66
C PRO A 171 -11.88 5.04 18.57
N ASP A 172 -11.11 5.41 19.61
CA ASP A 172 -11.47 6.50 20.52
C ASP A 172 -11.40 7.85 19.79
N ALA A 173 -12.55 8.52 19.69
CA ALA A 173 -12.69 9.82 19.05
C ALA A 173 -11.78 10.90 19.67
N ARG A 174 -11.34 10.73 20.93
CA ARG A 174 -10.38 11.66 21.55
C ARG A 174 -9.10 11.73 20.73
N ASP A 175 -8.60 10.60 20.24
CA ASP A 175 -7.34 10.58 19.51
C ASP A 175 -7.50 10.82 17.99
N ASP A 176 -8.73 10.74 17.47
CA ASP A 176 -9.13 11.01 16.09
C ASP A 176 -9.42 12.51 15.84
N THR A 177 -8.39 13.34 15.97
CA THR A 177 -8.41 14.79 15.69
C THR A 177 -7.30 15.17 14.70
N GLY A 178 -7.48 16.29 13.99
CA GLY A 178 -6.50 16.75 13.00
C GLY A 178 -5.16 17.14 13.64
N GLU A 179 -5.19 17.77 14.81
CA GLU A 179 -3.99 18.18 15.57
C GLU A 179 -3.17 16.97 16.01
N ARG A 180 -3.85 15.93 16.53
CA ARG A 180 -3.18 14.69 16.94
C ARG A 180 -2.67 13.88 15.74
N PHE A 181 -3.42 13.85 14.64
CA PHE A 181 -2.94 13.31 13.38
C PHE A 181 -1.66 14.03 12.94
N LEU A 182 -1.66 15.35 12.89
CA LEU A 182 -0.50 16.14 12.49
C LEU A 182 0.70 15.88 13.42
N ALA A 183 0.47 15.78 14.73
CA ALA A 183 1.51 15.45 15.70
C ALA A 183 2.12 14.06 15.44
N ARG A 184 1.28 13.05 15.15
CA ARG A 184 1.74 11.69 14.79
C ARG A 184 2.49 11.67 13.47
N LEU A 185 2.00 12.36 12.45
CA LEU A 185 2.67 12.49 11.15
C LEU A 185 4.08 13.07 11.31
N LYS A 186 4.20 14.21 12.01
CA LYS A 186 5.51 14.84 12.29
C LYS A 186 6.44 13.96 13.10
N ALA A 187 5.91 13.28 14.13
CA ALA A 187 6.70 12.36 14.95
C ALA A 187 7.24 11.20 14.12
N GLU A 188 6.43 10.66 13.21
CA GLU A 188 6.80 9.56 12.34
C GLU A 188 7.78 9.99 11.24
N GLU A 189 7.58 11.15 10.61
CA GLU A 189 8.56 11.77 9.71
C GLU A 189 9.92 11.91 10.39
N HIS A 190 9.95 12.38 11.64
CA HIS A 190 11.18 12.55 12.41
C HIS A 190 11.82 11.21 12.78
N ARG A 191 11.02 10.22 13.18
CA ARG A 191 11.49 8.85 13.49
C ARG A 191 12.15 8.21 12.27
N VAL A 192 11.47 8.25 11.12
CA VAL A 192 11.99 7.71 9.85
C VAL A 192 13.22 8.49 9.39
N HIS A 193 13.22 9.82 9.52
CA HIS A 193 14.39 10.63 9.21
C HIS A 193 15.60 10.23 10.06
N GLY A 194 15.44 10.06 11.38
CA GLY A 194 16.50 9.59 12.27
C GLY A 194 17.00 8.17 11.93
N ALA A 195 16.09 7.26 11.57
CA ALA A 195 16.43 5.88 11.20
C ALA A 195 17.20 5.79 9.86
N THR A 196 16.96 6.72 8.95
CA THR A 196 17.55 6.71 7.60
C THR A 196 18.85 7.53 7.49
N ASN A 197 19.10 8.47 8.41
CA ASN A 197 20.22 9.42 8.35
C ASN A 197 21.34 9.20 9.38
N PHE A 198 21.64 7.96 9.77
CA PHE A 198 22.63 7.69 10.83
C PHE A 198 24.08 8.15 10.52
N VAL A 199 24.46 8.25 9.24
CA VAL A 199 25.82 8.66 8.79
C VAL A 199 25.82 9.62 7.58
N TRP A 200 24.67 10.22 7.26
CA TRP A 200 24.50 11.07 6.07
C TRP A 200 24.33 12.54 6.49
N PRO A 201 24.98 13.51 5.82
CA PRO A 201 24.75 14.92 6.10
C PRO A 201 23.28 15.27 5.88
N GLN A 202 22.59 15.76 6.92
CA GLN A 202 21.15 16.06 6.87
C GLN A 202 20.77 17.04 5.75
N LEU A 203 21.71 17.91 5.35
CA LEU A 203 21.56 18.86 4.25
C LEU A 203 21.34 18.17 2.88
N LEU A 204 21.70 16.90 2.75
CA LEU A 204 21.54 16.09 1.54
C LEU A 204 20.32 15.16 1.58
N GLY A 205 19.36 15.42 2.50
CA GLY A 205 18.10 14.67 2.60
C GLY A 205 18.30 13.25 3.11
N THR A 206 17.55 12.29 2.55
CA THR A 206 17.61 10.86 2.92
C THR A 206 18.47 10.07 1.92
N PRO A 207 19.47 9.28 2.33
CA PRO A 207 20.28 8.53 1.37
C PRO A 207 19.45 7.41 0.72
N PRO A 208 19.71 7.06 -0.57
CA PRO A 208 18.96 6.03 -1.28
C PRO A 208 18.97 4.64 -0.61
N TRP A 209 20.07 4.27 0.04
CA TRP A 209 20.12 3.02 0.82
C TRP A 209 19.28 3.10 2.10
N GLY A 210 19.19 4.27 2.75
CA GLY A 210 18.31 4.47 3.90
C GLY A 210 16.84 4.31 3.51
N VAL A 211 16.43 4.90 2.39
CA VAL A 211 15.09 4.69 1.83
C VAL A 211 14.86 3.21 1.51
N ARG A 212 15.79 2.57 0.81
CA ARG A 212 15.74 1.13 0.51
C ARG A 212 15.57 0.29 1.79
N ASP A 213 16.38 0.54 2.81
CA ASP A 213 16.40 -0.26 4.03
C ASP A 213 15.12 -0.08 4.83
N GLN A 214 14.56 1.12 4.83
CA GLN A 214 13.26 1.40 5.44
C GLN A 214 12.11 0.77 4.65
N MET A 215 12.12 0.85 3.32
CA MET A 215 11.16 0.15 2.45
C MET A 215 11.28 -1.38 2.52
N ASN A 216 12.39 -1.91 3.04
CA ASN A 216 12.56 -3.35 3.28
C ASN A 216 12.15 -3.80 4.68
N GLN A 217 11.76 -2.87 5.56
CA GLN A 217 11.15 -3.24 6.84
C GLN A 217 9.81 -3.93 6.55
N ALA A 218 9.56 -5.05 7.23
CA ALA A 218 8.40 -5.90 6.98
C ALA A 218 7.08 -5.11 6.96
N ALA A 219 6.92 -4.18 7.91
CA ALA A 219 5.74 -3.34 8.02
C ALA A 219 5.59 -2.30 6.88
N VAL A 220 6.69 -1.80 6.32
CA VAL A 220 6.69 -0.61 5.46
C VAL A 220 6.64 -0.97 3.97
N GLY A 221 7.37 -1.99 3.55
CA GLY A 221 7.52 -2.36 2.15
C GLY A 221 6.29 -3.00 1.52
N GLY A 222 5.22 -3.21 2.29
CA GLY A 222 4.13 -4.09 1.92
C GLY A 222 4.68 -5.42 1.43
N GLY A 223 5.60 -6.06 2.16
CA GLY A 223 6.19 -7.37 1.80
C GLY A 223 7.08 -7.40 0.54
N GLY A 224 7.34 -6.27 -0.13
CA GLY A 224 8.28 -6.20 -1.25
C GLY A 224 9.75 -6.22 -0.78
N ARG A 225 10.66 -6.70 -1.64
CA ARG A 225 12.11 -6.60 -1.40
C ARG A 225 12.71 -5.50 -2.27
N TYR A 226 12.92 -4.31 -1.76
CA TYR A 226 13.38 -3.16 -2.52
C TYR A 226 14.90 -3.12 -2.71
N GLN A 227 15.33 -2.58 -3.85
CA GLN A 227 16.70 -2.27 -4.20
C GLN A 227 16.81 -0.85 -4.76
N TRP A 228 17.93 -0.18 -4.49
CA TRP A 228 18.25 1.08 -5.14
C TRP A 228 18.73 0.82 -6.57
N THR A 229 18.08 1.47 -7.55
CA THR A 229 18.46 1.41 -8.96
C THR A 229 18.72 2.83 -9.47
N MET A 230 19.99 3.12 -9.73
CA MET A 230 20.42 4.39 -10.29
C MET A 230 20.27 4.40 -11.81
N VAL A 231 19.83 5.53 -12.38
CA VAL A 231 19.86 5.75 -13.83
C VAL A 231 21.32 5.90 -14.28
N GLN A 232 21.80 4.93 -15.03
CA GLN A 232 23.13 4.96 -15.63
C GLN A 232 23.10 5.81 -16.90
N GLY A 233 23.28 7.13 -16.76
CA GLY A 233 23.10 8.09 -17.85
C GLY A 233 23.98 7.87 -19.09
N TRP A 234 25.04 7.08 -18.98
CA TRP A 234 25.89 6.67 -20.11
C TRP A 234 25.33 5.49 -20.91
N ILE A 235 24.29 4.81 -20.41
CA ILE A 235 23.61 3.71 -21.11
C ILE A 235 22.36 4.25 -21.80
N PRO A 236 22.27 4.16 -23.14
CA PRO A 236 21.05 4.51 -23.87
C PRO A 236 19.83 3.76 -23.31
N GLY A 237 18.74 4.48 -23.03
CA GLY A 237 17.49 3.91 -22.54
C GLY A 237 17.47 3.49 -21.05
N ALA A 238 18.53 3.75 -20.27
CA ALA A 238 18.55 3.40 -18.85
C ALA A 238 17.44 4.09 -18.03
N ALA A 239 17.18 5.36 -18.32
CA ALA A 239 16.08 6.10 -17.68
C ALA A 239 14.72 5.47 -17.99
N ASP A 240 14.49 5.10 -19.25
CA ASP A 240 13.24 4.48 -19.70
C ASP A 240 13.06 3.09 -19.08
N ALA A 241 14.15 2.33 -18.92
CA ALA A 241 14.13 1.05 -18.24
C ALA A 241 13.73 1.20 -16.77
N VAL A 242 14.33 2.15 -16.05
CA VAL A 242 13.98 2.43 -14.64
C VAL A 242 12.53 2.88 -14.53
N LEU A 243 12.09 3.81 -15.38
CA LEU A 243 10.71 4.30 -15.38
C LEU A 243 9.71 3.18 -15.68
N ARG A 244 9.98 2.33 -16.68
CA ARG A 244 9.12 1.18 -17.00
C ARG A 244 8.99 0.22 -15.82
N GLN A 245 10.10 -0.09 -15.14
CA GLN A 245 10.06 -0.94 -13.95
C GLN A 245 9.27 -0.28 -12.81
N ALA A 246 9.41 1.03 -12.63
CA ALA A 246 8.65 1.78 -11.64
C ALA A 246 7.14 1.75 -11.93
N LEU A 247 6.74 1.98 -13.18
CA LEU A 247 5.34 1.94 -13.61
C LEU A 247 4.73 0.53 -13.49
N LEU A 248 5.50 -0.51 -13.79
CA LEU A 248 5.06 -1.89 -13.57
C LEU A 248 4.87 -2.17 -12.08
N ALA A 249 5.84 -1.82 -11.25
CA ALA A 249 5.76 -2.03 -9.80
C ALA A 249 4.53 -1.35 -9.19
N VAL A 250 4.26 -0.09 -9.58
CA VAL A 250 3.11 0.65 -9.05
C VAL A 250 1.77 0.10 -9.57
N GLY A 251 1.72 -0.41 -10.81
CA GLY A 251 0.55 -1.12 -11.34
C GLY A 251 0.22 -2.40 -10.55
N HIS A 252 1.24 -3.04 -9.96
CA HIS A 252 1.05 -4.16 -9.02
C HIS A 252 0.76 -3.70 -7.58
N GLY A 253 0.77 -2.38 -7.31
CA GLY A 253 0.51 -1.79 -6.00
C GLY A 253 1.72 -1.77 -5.06
N TYR A 254 2.92 -1.69 -5.62
CA TYR A 254 4.12 -1.33 -4.87
C TYR A 254 4.45 0.16 -5.08
N PRO A 255 4.29 1.02 -4.06
CA PRO A 255 4.75 2.40 -4.16
C PRO A 255 6.26 2.47 -4.39
N VAL A 256 6.70 3.35 -5.28
CA VAL A 256 8.11 3.43 -5.68
C VAL A 256 8.67 4.80 -5.30
N PRO A 257 9.56 4.90 -4.30
CA PRO A 257 10.30 6.12 -4.05
C PRO A 257 11.22 6.43 -5.23
N VAL A 258 11.08 7.62 -5.79
CA VAL A 258 11.84 8.10 -6.94
C VAL A 258 12.66 9.32 -6.52
N LEU A 259 13.96 9.26 -6.79
CA LEU A 259 14.87 10.37 -6.54
C LEU A 259 14.96 11.20 -7.83
N VAL A 260 14.51 12.45 -7.74
CA VAL A 260 14.66 13.46 -8.78
C VAL A 260 15.68 14.53 -8.36
N GLY A 261 16.26 15.19 -9.34
CA GLY A 261 17.42 16.04 -9.15
C GLY A 261 17.72 16.93 -10.34
N ASP A 262 18.82 17.66 -10.21
CA ASP A 262 19.47 18.42 -11.28
C ASP A 262 20.93 17.95 -11.45
N LEU A 263 21.91 18.82 -11.20
CA LEU A 263 23.33 18.45 -11.03
C LEU A 263 23.58 17.73 -9.69
N ILE A 264 22.69 17.87 -8.71
CA ILE A 264 22.77 17.22 -7.40
C ILE A 264 21.42 16.54 -7.12
N PRO A 265 21.37 15.26 -6.74
CA PRO A 265 20.14 14.60 -6.29
C PRO A 265 19.64 15.26 -5.01
N ARG A 266 18.36 15.67 -4.97
CA ARG A 266 17.87 16.50 -3.85
C ARG A 266 16.48 16.17 -3.35
N HIS A 267 15.64 15.50 -4.15
CA HIS A 267 14.23 15.44 -3.83
C HIS A 267 13.64 14.06 -4.10
N TYR A 268 13.02 13.48 -3.06
CA TYR A 268 12.20 12.29 -3.23
C TYR A 268 10.76 12.69 -3.51
N VAL A 269 10.21 12.04 -4.53
CA VAL A 269 8.79 11.89 -4.77
C VAL A 269 8.43 10.42 -4.65
N LEU A 270 7.14 10.11 -4.51
CA LEU A 270 6.67 8.74 -4.45
C LEU A 270 5.74 8.47 -5.63
N LEU A 271 6.13 7.58 -6.54
CA LEU A 271 5.22 7.07 -7.55
C LEU A 271 4.21 6.14 -6.85
N VAL A 272 2.93 6.53 -6.86
CA VAL A 272 1.86 5.87 -6.10
C VAL A 272 0.82 5.19 -6.97
N GLY A 273 0.70 5.59 -8.24
CA GLY A 273 -0.23 4.97 -9.17
C GLY A 273 0.06 5.28 -10.62
N ARG A 274 -0.77 4.71 -11.49
CA ARG A 274 -0.84 5.00 -12.91
C ARG A 274 -2.30 4.95 -13.36
N THR A 275 -2.65 5.81 -14.31
CA THR A 275 -3.93 5.82 -15.01
C THR A 275 -3.69 5.79 -16.52
N SER A 276 -4.75 5.75 -17.32
CA SER A 276 -4.64 5.93 -18.78
C SER A 276 -4.10 7.30 -19.18
N ALA A 277 -4.20 8.31 -18.29
CA ALA A 277 -3.71 9.66 -18.54
C ALA A 277 -2.20 9.82 -18.24
N GLY A 278 -1.62 8.96 -17.40
CA GLY A 278 -0.22 9.03 -17.02
C GLY A 278 0.09 8.44 -15.64
N ALA A 279 1.18 8.87 -15.04
CA ALA A 279 1.68 8.41 -13.74
C ALA A 279 1.33 9.39 -12.62
N LEU A 280 1.00 8.85 -11.43
CA LEU A 280 0.62 9.64 -10.26
C LEU A 280 1.75 9.63 -9.23
N PHE A 281 2.28 10.80 -8.93
CA PHE A 281 3.36 11.01 -7.97
C PHE A 281 2.87 11.80 -6.78
N TYR A 282 3.03 11.27 -5.57
CA TYR A 282 2.94 12.07 -4.37
C TYR A 282 4.21 12.93 -4.23
N GLU A 283 4.02 14.25 -4.21
CA GLU A 283 5.05 15.27 -4.03
C GLU A 283 5.02 15.78 -2.58
N PRO A 284 6.02 15.43 -1.74
CA PRO A 284 5.97 15.70 -0.30
C PRO A 284 5.93 17.18 0.07
N THR A 285 6.51 18.10 -0.70
CA THR A 285 6.61 19.53 -0.34
C THR A 285 5.26 20.23 -0.34
N SER A 286 4.50 20.02 -1.40
CA SER A 286 3.14 20.51 -1.59
C SER A 286 2.11 19.64 -0.87
N GLY A 287 2.43 18.36 -0.64
CA GLY A 287 1.47 17.40 -0.11
C GLY A 287 0.39 17.07 -1.13
N ALA A 288 0.77 16.89 -2.38
CA ALA A 288 -0.15 16.69 -3.49
C ALA A 288 0.18 15.41 -4.26
N ILE A 289 -0.84 14.77 -4.81
CA ILE A 289 -0.68 13.80 -5.89
C ILE A 289 -0.70 14.57 -7.21
N VAL A 290 0.42 14.51 -7.93
CA VAL A 290 0.66 15.18 -9.20
C VAL A 290 0.59 14.16 -10.32
N LEU A 291 -0.23 14.44 -11.33
CA LEU A 291 -0.27 13.65 -12.56
C LEU A 291 0.85 14.11 -13.49
N ILE A 292 1.71 13.17 -13.89
CA ILE A 292 2.65 13.33 -14.99
C ILE A 292 2.08 12.58 -16.18
N SER A 293 1.69 13.32 -17.21
CA SER A 293 1.01 12.78 -18.38
C SER A 293 1.88 11.79 -19.18
N GLU A 294 1.26 10.96 -20.00
CA GLU A 294 1.98 10.06 -20.90
C GLU A 294 2.95 10.79 -21.85
N ASP A 295 2.66 12.05 -22.22
CA ASP A 295 3.56 12.87 -23.03
C ASP A 295 4.77 13.34 -22.23
N GLU A 296 4.55 13.85 -21.01
CA GLU A 296 5.64 14.24 -20.10
C GLU A 296 6.53 13.04 -19.75
N LEU A 297 5.95 11.86 -19.49
CA LEU A 297 6.70 10.62 -19.26
C LEU A 297 7.56 10.23 -20.47
N ARG A 298 7.03 10.37 -21.68
CA ARG A 298 7.75 10.08 -22.93
C ARG A 298 8.93 11.03 -23.13
N HIS A 299 8.76 12.29 -22.78
CA HIS A 299 9.80 13.31 -22.85
C HIS A 299 10.73 13.31 -21.62
N ARG A 300 10.37 12.58 -20.57
CA ARG A 300 11.04 12.58 -19.24
C ARG A 300 11.04 13.97 -18.62
N ASP A 301 9.93 14.69 -18.80
CA ASP A 301 9.68 15.98 -18.18
C ASP A 301 9.09 15.75 -16.78
N PHE A 302 9.86 16.11 -15.76
CA PHE A 302 9.47 15.99 -14.36
C PHE A 302 9.38 17.37 -13.68
N HIS A 303 9.36 18.47 -14.43
CA HIS A 303 9.35 19.83 -13.88
C HIS A 303 8.16 20.07 -12.94
N ALA A 304 7.01 19.43 -13.20
CA ALA A 304 5.84 19.48 -12.30
C ALA A 304 6.10 18.92 -10.89
N LEU A 305 7.16 18.12 -10.72
CA LEU A 305 7.65 17.59 -9.44
C LEU A 305 8.75 18.47 -8.81
N GLY A 306 8.97 19.67 -9.38
CA GLY A 306 9.93 20.67 -8.91
C GLY A 306 11.36 20.49 -9.42
N LEU A 307 11.70 19.37 -10.07
CA LEU A 307 13.04 19.09 -10.62
C LEU A 307 12.97 18.25 -11.89
N ASP A 308 13.87 18.50 -12.83
CA ASP A 308 13.70 18.03 -14.22
C ASP A 308 14.26 16.63 -14.49
N ARG A 309 15.13 16.08 -13.64
CA ARG A 309 15.89 14.86 -13.97
C ARG A 309 15.63 13.71 -13.01
N LEU A 310 15.25 12.57 -13.59
CA LEU A 310 15.26 11.26 -12.91
C LEU A 310 16.70 10.82 -12.59
N VAL A 311 17.01 10.64 -11.31
CA VAL A 311 18.31 10.14 -10.84
C VAL A 311 18.26 8.62 -10.63
N GLY A 312 17.17 8.10 -10.11
CA GLY A 312 16.99 6.68 -9.84
C GLY A 312 15.74 6.41 -9.01
N ALA A 313 15.50 5.14 -8.72
CA ALA A 313 14.33 4.69 -7.98
C ALA A 313 14.69 3.56 -7.00
N VAL A 314 13.95 3.50 -5.90
CA VAL A 314 13.96 2.37 -4.97
C VAL A 314 12.88 1.39 -5.44
N LEU A 315 13.28 0.35 -6.17
CA LEU A 315 12.39 -0.55 -6.88
C LEU A 315 12.26 -1.89 -6.14
N PRO A 316 11.06 -2.48 -6.05
CA PRO A 316 10.90 -3.85 -5.58
C PRO A 316 11.58 -4.85 -6.53
N MET A 317 12.18 -5.89 -5.96
CA MET A 317 12.83 -7.00 -6.65
C MET A 317 11.79 -8.09 -6.93
N GLY A 318 11.60 -8.41 -8.20
CA GLY A 318 10.76 -9.51 -8.65
C GLY A 318 10.46 -9.37 -10.12
N PRO A 319 10.12 -10.46 -10.83
CA PRO A 319 9.57 -10.34 -12.17
C PRO A 319 8.15 -9.79 -12.04
N PHE A 320 7.98 -8.49 -12.30
CA PHE A 320 6.65 -7.96 -12.60
C PHE A 320 6.29 -8.42 -14.01
N SER A 321 5.36 -9.37 -14.11
CA SER A 321 4.75 -9.65 -15.42
C SER A 321 4.05 -8.38 -15.89
N ALA A 322 4.12 -8.10 -17.20
CA ALA A 322 3.32 -7.03 -17.78
C ALA A 322 1.85 -7.29 -17.42
N LEU A 323 1.15 -6.28 -16.92
CA LEU A 323 -0.30 -6.35 -16.82
C LEU A 323 -0.79 -6.30 -18.27
N ASP A 324 -1.44 -7.38 -18.72
CA ASP A 324 -1.99 -7.44 -20.08
C ASP A 324 -2.91 -6.24 -20.29
N SER A 325 -2.58 -5.44 -21.30
CA SER A 325 -3.18 -4.15 -21.65
C SER A 325 -4.54 -4.27 -22.28
#